data_AF-A0A2V6F2V0-F1
#
_entry.id   AF-A0A2V6F2V0-F1
#
_cell.length_a   1.000
_cell.length_b   1.000
_cell.length_c   1.000
_cell.angle_alpha   90.00
_cell.angle_beta   90.00
_cell.angle_gamma   90.00
#
_symmetry.space_group_name_H-M   'P 1'
#
loop_
_entity.id
_entity.type
_entity.pdbx_description
1 polymer ?
#
loop_
_entity_poly.entity_id
_entity_poly.type
_entity_poly.pdbx_seq_one_letter_code
_entity_poly.pdbx_strand_id
1 'polypeptide(L)' 'MNAIHRRQFIKQLGLSAASLPFLIGLPSLGLASPARPRQRLIIMFSPNGTIPPAYWPDEVGSDFKLKEIMTPLEAF' A
#
# COMPACT_ATOMS: atom_id res chain seq x y z
N MET A 1 -30.85 12.88 44.53
CA MET A 1 -29.65 13.26 43.75
C MET A 1 -28.46 13.18 44.69
N ASN A 2 -27.56 12.21 44.51
CA ASN A 2 -26.39 12.10 45.39
C ASN A 2 -25.42 13.25 45.08
N ALA A 3 -25.12 14.05 46.09
CA ALA A 3 -24.14 15.14 45.96
C ALA A 3 -22.76 14.54 45.70
N ILE A 4 -22.13 14.94 44.60
CA ILE A 4 -20.77 14.50 44.27
C ILE A 4 -19.82 15.15 45.28
N HIS A 5 -19.08 14.35 46.04
CA HIS A 5 -18.10 14.87 46.97
C HIS A 5 -17.00 15.65 46.22
N ARG A 6 -16.69 16.87 46.68
CA ARG A 6 -15.68 17.76 46.08
C ARG A 6 -14.35 17.05 45.79
N ARG A 7 -13.89 16.21 46.72
CA ARG A 7 -12.64 15.42 46.56
C ARG A 7 -12.73 14.43 45.41
N GLN A 8 -13.86 13.75 45.26
CA GLN A 8 -14.09 12.79 44.19
C GLN A 8 -14.17 13.50 42.83
N PHE A 9 -14.86 14.64 42.78
CA PHE A 9 -14.92 15.48 41.59
C PHE A 9 -13.52 15.91 41.11
N ILE A 10 -12.70 16.46 42.01
CA ILE A 10 -11.34 16.91 41.66
C ILE A 10 -10.45 15.74 41.20
N LYS A 11 -10.56 14.58 41.86
CA LYS A 11 -9.81 13.37 41.49
C LYS A 11 -10.19 12.89 40.08
N GLN A 12 -11.48 12.83 39.78
CA GLN A 12 -11.97 12.40 38.46
C GLN A 12 -11.59 13.40 37.38
N LEU A 13 -11.76 14.71 37.63
CA LEU A 13 -11.38 15.75 36.67
C LEU A 13 -9.89 15.70 36.32
N GLY A 14 -9.02 15.57 37.33
CA GLY A 14 -7.58 15.48 37.14
C GLY A 14 -7.15 14.25 36.34
N LEU A 15 -7.71 13.08 36.68
CA LEU A 15 -7.41 11.83 35.95
C LEU A 15 -7.89 11.89 34.49
N SER A 16 -9.10 12.40 34.25
CA SER A 16 -9.64 12.54 32.89
C SER A 16 -8.79 13.51 32.07
N ALA A 17 -8.43 14.67 32.62
CA ALA A 17 -7.60 15.66 31.93
C ALA A 17 -6.19 15.12 31.63
N ALA A 18 -5.58 14.37 32.55
CA ALA A 18 -4.27 13.76 32.35
C ALA A 18 -4.28 12.65 31.28
N SER A 19 -5.40 11.96 31.11
CA SER A 19 -5.55 10.92 30.07
C SER A 19 -5.84 11.47 28.67
N LEU A 20 -6.29 12.72 28.56
CA LEU A 20 -6.78 13.31 27.32
C LEU A 20 -5.72 13.38 26.19
N PRO A 21 -4.44 13.75 26.44
CA PRO A 21 -3.41 13.76 25.40
C PRO A 21 -3.15 12.37 24.81
N PHE A 22 -3.24 11.34 25.63
CA PHE A 22 -3.04 9.95 25.20
C PHE A 22 -4.20 9.46 24.32
N LEU A 23 -5.43 9.90 24.61
CA LEU A 23 -6.61 9.54 23.81
C LEU A 23 -6.65 10.28 22.46
N ILE A 24 -6.37 11.59 22.45
CA ILE A 24 -6.37 12.40 21.22
C ILE A 24 -5.20 12.00 20.29
N GLY A 25 -4.10 11.51 20.86
CA GLY A 25 -2.97 10.96 20.10
C GLY A 25 -3.24 9.59 19.47
N LEU A 26 -4.34 8.90 19.82
CA LEU A 26 -4.68 7.63 19.20
C LEU A 26 -5.18 7.88 17.77
N PRO A 27 -4.62 7.19 16.76
CA PRO A 27 -5.04 7.34 15.37
C PRO A 27 -6.53 7.07 15.12
N SER A 28 -7.18 6.32 16.01
CA SER A 28 -8.61 5.97 15.96
C SER A 28 -9.55 7.02 16.56
N LEU A 29 -9.06 7.90 17.45
CA LEU A 29 -9.85 8.91 18.17
C LEU A 29 -9.43 10.34 17.84
N GLY A 30 -8.19 10.55 17.42
CA GLY A 30 -7.75 11.81 16.85
C GLY A 30 -8.54 12.06 15.57
N LEU A 31 -9.26 13.19 15.54
CA LEU A 31 -10.03 13.73 14.42
C LEU A 31 -9.57 13.12 13.11
N ALA A 32 -10.33 12.12 12.63
CA ALA A 32 -9.95 11.24 11.54
C ALA A 32 -9.30 12.07 10.44
N SER A 33 -7.95 11.99 10.34
CA SER A 33 -7.25 12.60 9.22
C SER A 33 -7.92 11.99 7.99
N PRO A 34 -8.48 12.79 7.06
CA PRO A 34 -9.30 12.26 5.98
C PRO A 34 -8.50 11.15 5.31
N ALA A 35 -8.94 9.91 5.50
CA ALA A 35 -8.16 8.76 5.13
C ALA A 35 -7.94 8.85 3.62
N ARG A 36 -6.73 9.25 3.21
CA ARG A 36 -6.38 9.38 1.80
C ARG A 36 -6.75 8.03 1.16
N PRO A 37 -7.48 8.02 0.03
CA PRO A 37 -7.89 6.78 -0.60
C PRO A 37 -6.67 5.86 -0.75
N ARG A 38 -6.83 4.59 -0.37
CA ARG A 38 -5.74 3.62 -0.37
C ARG A 38 -5.16 3.52 -1.78
N GLN A 39 -3.93 3.99 -1.98
CA GLN A 39 -3.21 3.82 -3.24
C GLN A 39 -2.81 2.34 -3.37
N ARG A 40 -3.13 1.73 -4.51
CA ARG A 40 -2.77 0.34 -4.83
C ARG A 40 -1.73 0.36 -5.93
N LEU A 41 -0.54 -0.17 -5.64
CA LEU A 41 0.51 -0.38 -6.62
C LEU A 41 0.33 -1.76 -7.26
N ILE A 42 0.29 -1.81 -8.58
CA ILE A 42 0.32 -3.07 -9.35
C ILE A 42 1.63 -3.05 -10.14
N ILE A 43 2.50 -4.02 -9.87
CA ILE A 43 3.72 -4.23 -10.64
C ILE A 43 3.47 -5.41 -11.56
N MET A 44 3.45 -5.17 -12.88
CA MET A 44 3.33 -6.20 -13.88
C MET A 44 4.66 -6.37 -14.59
N PHE A 45 5.19 -7.59 -14.58
CA PHE A 45 6.44 -7.95 -15.23
C PHE A 45 6.17 -9.01 -16.29
N SER A 46 6.55 -8.72 -17.54
CA SER A 46 6.57 -9.70 -18.62
C SER A 46 8.01 -9.92 -19.06
N PRO A 47 8.61 -11.09 -18.78
CA PRO A 47 10.01 -11.35 -19.08
C PRO A 47 10.31 -11.34 -20.59
N ASN A 48 9.30 -11.65 -21.41
CA ASN A 48 9.44 -11.82 -22.86
C ASN A 48 8.98 -10.58 -23.65
N GLY A 49 8.85 -9.43 -22.98
CA GLY A 49 8.37 -8.18 -23.57
C GLY A 49 6.84 -8.05 -23.59
N THR A 50 6.37 -6.93 -24.14
CA THR A 50 4.93 -6.57 -24.18
C THR A 50 4.22 -7.06 -25.44
N ILE A 51 4.94 -7.66 -26.39
CA ILE A 51 4.41 -8.08 -27.70
C ILE A 51 4.66 -9.59 -27.87
N PRO A 52 3.80 -10.46 -27.33
CA PRO A 52 3.97 -11.92 -27.42
C PRO A 52 4.16 -12.46 -28.85
N PRO A 53 3.45 -11.94 -29.88
CA PRO A 53 3.64 -12.39 -31.27
C PRO A 53 5.04 -12.09 -31.83
N ALA A 54 5.77 -11.13 -31.24
CA ALA A 54 7.13 -10.79 -31.66
C ALA A 54 8.19 -11.66 -30.97
N TYR A 55 7.85 -12.41 -29.92
CA TYR A 55 8.79 -13.26 -29.18
C TYR A 55 8.79 -14.71 -29.69
N TRP A 56 7.61 -15.29 -29.90
CA TRP A 56 7.50 -16.70 -30.28
C TRP A 56 7.77 -16.93 -31.76
N PRO A 57 8.56 -17.95 -32.15
CA PRO A 57 8.81 -18.27 -33.54
C PRO A 57 7.54 -18.80 -34.22
N ASP A 58 7.39 -18.51 -35.51
CA ASP A 58 6.29 -19.03 -36.33
C ASP A 58 6.64 -20.40 -36.96
N GLU A 59 7.93 -20.72 -36.99
CA GLU A 59 8.51 -21.92 -37.60
C GLU A 59 8.92 -22.94 -36.52
N VAL A 60 8.96 -24.23 -36.87
CA VAL A 60 9.37 -25.32 -35.97
C VAL A 60 10.68 -25.93 -36.48
N GLY A 61 11.64 -26.16 -35.59
CA GLY A 61 12.94 -26.76 -35.93
C GLY A 61 14.12 -25.94 -35.42
N SER A 62 15.33 -26.31 -35.81
CA SER A 62 16.57 -25.59 -35.45
C SER A 62 16.79 -24.30 -36.24
N ASP A 63 16.17 -24.21 -37.42
CA ASP A 63 16.51 -23.20 -38.43
C ASP A 63 15.51 -22.02 -38.44
N PHE A 64 14.86 -21.77 -37.30
CA PHE A 64 13.88 -20.70 -37.17
C PHE A 64 14.55 -19.33 -37.27
N LYS A 65 13.84 -18.38 -37.89
CA LYS A 65 14.31 -17.00 -37.96
C LYS A 65 13.95 -16.23 -36.70
N LEU A 66 14.92 -15.48 -36.18
CA LEU A 66 14.68 -14.56 -35.07
C LEU A 66 13.86 -13.36 -35.56
N LYS A 67 12.85 -13.00 -34.75
CA LYS A 67 12.03 -11.81 -34.99
C LYS A 67 12.78 -10.55 -34.56
N GLU A 68 12.29 -9.39 -34.98
CA GLU A 68 12.95 -8.08 -34.79
C GLU A 68 13.45 -7.84 -33.36
N ILE A 69 12.61 -8.11 -32.34
CA ILE A 69 12.98 -7.90 -30.93
C ILE A 69 14.08 -8.87 -30.43
N MET A 70 14.31 -9.97 -31.15
CA MET A 70 15.30 -10.99 -30.84
C MET A 70 16.58 -10.85 -31.68
N THR A 71 16.64 -9.89 -32.62
CA THR A 71 17.85 -9.63 -33.42
C THR A 71 19.13 -9.41 -32.60
N PRO A 72 19.11 -8.80 -31.39
CA PRO A 72 20.33 -8.68 -30.58
C PRO A 72 20.86 -10.00 -30.02
N LEU A 73 20.11 -11.10 -30.15
CA LEU A 73 20.53 -12.44 -29.74
C LEU A 73 21.17 -13.25 -30.88
N GLU A 74 21.24 -12.68 -32.08
CA GLU A 74 21.97 -13.28 -33.20
C GLU A 74 23.47 -13.38 -32.92
N ALA A 75 24.13 -14.37 -33.52
CA ALA A 75 25.58 -14.51 -33.42
C ALA A 75 26.28 -13.32 -34.12
N PHE A 76 27.40 -12.88 -33.55
CA PHE A 76 28.26 -11.81 -34.11
C PHE A 76 29.12 -12.29 -35.27
#